data_AF-A0A8T7FID1-F1
#
_entry.id   AF-A0A8T7FID1-F1
#
_cell.length_a   1.000
_cell.length_b   1.000
_cell.length_c   1.000
_cell.angle_alpha   90.00
_cell.angle_beta   90.00
_cell.angle_gamma   90.00
#
_symmetry.space_group_name_H-M   'P 1'
#
loop_
_entity.id
_entity.type
_entity.pdbx_description
1 polymer ?
#
loop_
_entity_poly.entity_id
_entity_poly.type
_entity_poly.pdbx_seq_one_letter_code
_entity_poly.pdbx_strand_id
1 'polypeptide(L)'
;MQTHPRRTLLLWLTSLLVAGAAYLSVTSTGSAASAPPPGPDRFKSVVVKYTSYTWFMVAYRKNDIVCKIVVDYEGKPDLKDVYIDCGDALTNEWVAQPPCMNYDRPNNCKGYYIYLVSAESKQKDVAVELPPPVVWLDVSGCSPVTSLSTSICEYIPKLKLTAQEPLPGYEVSSIEGRLNGQGFSCPGDTCELDLQPTPPKGVLLEFWANSTYGDSSKKFTAQTRVTEASLGNPDAPAWFVDVRSSQWTGVPSASCADTWQVFPPIGGTPQWLSTPSDASGLASSVPYNYLAANLIRRGLADVSACDDRGLLPDRRSASACGLDAAQGAVTAWQNRFDDLILQVARQTGVPAQMLKNLFARESQFWPGMVLPNGDTGLGQLTQNGADTALLWNPSFYQSFCPLVLSQQTCEEDYMSLEPEVQELLQQALVNSVDATCADCPLGIDLDRANYSVTVFAHTLMANCQQASQVVWNYSGRKMPDQLDITFEDMWKFTLVNYNAGGGCLADALQQTVDKKVALTWENVSQYLAPACRSAIRYVNDISQ
;
A
#
# COMPACT_ATOMS: atom_id res chain seq x y z
N MET A 1 43.96 58.57 -27.12
CA MET A 1 45.20 59.15 -26.55
C MET A 1 45.11 59.04 -25.04
N GLN A 2 46.21 58.58 -24.43
CA GLN A 2 46.38 58.37 -22.99
C GLN A 2 46.14 59.65 -22.18
N THR A 3 45.60 59.54 -20.96
CA THR A 3 46.34 59.70 -19.67
C THR A 3 45.41 59.69 -18.45
N HIS A 4 45.90 59.02 -17.39
CA HIS A 4 45.45 58.94 -15.99
C HIS A 4 45.67 60.27 -15.21
N PRO A 5 45.45 60.38 -13.86
CA PRO A 5 44.34 59.96 -12.98
C PRO A 5 44.03 60.98 -11.81
N ARG A 6 43.12 60.56 -10.90
CA ARG A 6 43.10 60.72 -9.40
C ARG A 6 42.21 61.76 -8.70
N ARG A 7 41.54 61.22 -7.65
CA ARG A 7 40.91 61.79 -6.41
C ARG A 7 39.51 62.41 -6.64
N THR A 8 38.47 62.24 -5.81
CA THR A 8 38.35 61.95 -4.37
C THR A 8 36.91 61.54 -4.02
N LEU A 9 36.76 60.82 -2.90
CA LEU A 9 35.59 60.44 -2.08
C LEU A 9 34.33 61.35 -2.12
N LEU A 10 33.11 60.77 -2.17
CA LEU A 10 32.05 60.96 -1.15
C LEU A 10 30.81 60.03 -1.35
N LEU A 11 30.50 59.29 -0.28
CA LEU A 11 29.21 58.75 0.20
C LEU A 11 27.97 58.81 -0.70
N TRP A 12 27.26 57.68 -0.86
CA TRP A 12 25.81 57.55 -0.56
C TRP A 12 25.48 56.09 -0.20
N LEU A 13 24.83 55.90 0.95
CA LEU A 13 24.23 54.65 1.42
C LEU A 13 23.08 54.24 0.48
N THR A 14 22.90 52.93 0.26
CA THR A 14 21.57 52.29 0.40
C THR A 14 21.71 50.76 0.42
N SER A 15 21.17 50.22 1.50
CA SER A 15 20.94 48.84 1.89
C SER A 15 20.57 47.87 0.74
N LEU A 16 21.33 46.78 0.60
CA LEU A 16 20.84 45.55 0.00
C LEU A 16 20.73 44.47 1.09
N LEU A 17 19.48 44.12 1.39
CA LEU A 17 19.08 42.99 2.20
C LEU A 17 19.62 41.70 1.58
N VAL A 18 20.47 41.01 2.34
CA VAL A 18 20.86 39.62 2.10
C VAL A 18 19.67 38.74 2.50
N ALA A 19 18.89 38.28 1.53
CA ALA A 19 17.97 37.17 1.74
C ALA A 19 18.81 35.89 1.76
N GLY A 20 19.17 35.43 2.96
CA GLY A 20 19.79 34.14 3.18
C GLY A 20 18.82 33.02 2.78
N ALA A 21 19.22 32.24 1.79
CA ALA A 21 18.61 30.95 1.49
C ALA A 21 18.85 30.01 2.68
N ALA A 22 17.84 29.88 3.54
CA ALA A 22 17.77 28.80 4.52
C ALA A 22 17.50 27.50 3.75
N TYR A 23 18.54 26.69 3.63
CA TYR A 23 18.40 25.27 3.32
C TYR A 23 17.53 24.64 4.41
N LEU A 24 16.25 24.44 4.10
CA LEU A 24 15.36 23.59 4.89
C LEU A 24 15.70 22.14 4.54
N SER A 25 16.51 21.52 5.39
CA SER A 25 16.62 20.07 5.44
C SER A 25 15.22 19.52 5.72
N VAL A 26 14.64 18.87 4.71
CA VAL A 26 13.45 18.04 4.87
C VAL A 26 13.89 16.87 5.75
N THR A 27 13.65 16.95 7.06
CA THR A 27 13.71 15.76 7.90
C THR A 27 12.51 14.92 7.51
N SER A 28 12.77 13.80 6.84
CA SER A 28 11.81 12.72 6.73
C SER A 28 11.31 12.43 8.14
N THR A 29 10.03 12.66 8.38
CA THR A 29 9.37 12.07 9.54
C THR A 29 9.24 10.59 9.20
N GLY A 30 10.32 9.83 9.44
CA GLY A 30 10.19 8.41 9.66
C GLY A 30 9.10 8.23 10.71
N SER A 31 8.15 7.33 10.43
CA SER A 31 7.18 6.91 11.44
C SER A 31 7.94 6.58 12.71
N ALA A 32 7.72 7.37 13.77
CA ALA A 32 8.26 7.04 15.08
C ALA A 32 7.78 5.62 15.38
N ALA A 33 8.72 4.68 15.56
CA ALA A 33 8.40 3.35 16.03
C ALA A 33 7.49 3.51 17.25
N SER A 34 6.36 2.82 17.26
CA SER A 34 5.42 2.81 18.39
C SER A 34 6.23 2.63 19.68
N ALA A 35 6.07 3.52 20.66
CA ALA A 35 6.80 3.44 21.92
C ALA A 35 6.75 1.99 22.45
N PRO A 36 7.89 1.40 22.86
CA PRO A 36 7.91 0.04 23.37
C PRO A 36 6.93 -0.09 24.54
N PRO A 37 6.29 -1.26 24.70
CA PRO A 37 5.38 -1.46 25.80
C PRO A 37 6.07 -1.17 27.15
N PRO A 38 5.40 -0.49 28.10
CA PRO A 38 5.97 -0.30 29.43
C PRO A 38 6.20 -1.65 30.13
N GLY A 39 7.39 -1.84 30.70
CA GLY A 39 7.77 -3.05 31.41
C GLY A 39 9.25 -3.41 31.23
N PRO A 40 9.73 -4.52 31.83
CA PRO A 40 11.05 -5.05 31.56
C PRO A 40 11.16 -5.52 30.11
N ASP A 41 12.30 -5.24 29.47
CA ASP A 41 12.51 -5.70 28.09
C ASP A 41 12.49 -7.23 28.00
N ARG A 42 11.83 -7.75 26.95
CA ARG A 42 11.73 -9.17 26.68
C ARG A 42 12.91 -9.65 25.85
N PHE A 43 13.97 -10.14 26.50
CA PHE A 43 15.11 -10.72 25.78
C PHE A 43 15.49 -12.11 26.32
N LYS A 44 15.87 -13.00 25.40
CA LYS A 44 16.55 -14.25 25.72
C LYS A 44 17.94 -14.26 25.10
N SER A 45 18.95 -14.59 25.89
CA SER A 45 20.29 -14.85 25.34
C SER A 45 20.28 -16.17 24.58
N VAL A 46 20.56 -16.10 23.28
CA VAL A 46 20.78 -17.25 22.42
C VAL A 46 22.27 -17.31 22.08
N VAL A 47 22.88 -18.44 22.41
CA VAL A 47 24.28 -18.70 22.07
C VAL A 47 24.38 -19.00 20.58
N VAL A 48 24.88 -18.04 19.80
CA VAL A 48 25.11 -18.22 18.36
C VAL A 48 26.55 -18.63 18.15
N LYS A 49 26.75 -19.77 17.48
CA LYS A 49 28.07 -20.19 16.99
C LYS A 49 28.39 -19.40 15.74
N TYR A 50 29.58 -18.80 15.71
CA TYR A 50 30.10 -18.13 14.53
C TYR A 50 31.58 -18.51 14.33
N THR A 51 32.09 -18.33 13.11
CA THR A 51 33.52 -18.53 12.84
C THR A 51 34.20 -17.16 12.86
N SER A 52 35.16 -17.01 13.75
CA SER A 52 35.99 -15.80 13.84
C SER A 52 37.24 -16.01 13.00
N TYR A 53 37.45 -15.12 12.02
CA TYR A 53 38.63 -15.11 11.16
C TYR A 53 39.58 -14.03 11.63
N THR A 54 40.79 -14.42 12.04
CA THR A 54 41.85 -13.49 12.44
C THR A 54 42.81 -13.30 11.29
N TRP A 55 42.99 -12.04 10.88
CA TRP A 55 43.94 -11.61 9.87
C TRP A 55 45.05 -10.79 10.52
N PHE A 56 46.30 -11.00 10.10
CA PHE A 56 47.39 -10.10 10.47
C PHE A 56 47.71 -9.20 9.30
N MET A 57 47.76 -7.90 9.59
CA MET A 57 48.38 -6.91 8.72
C MET A 57 49.87 -6.85 9.05
N VAL A 58 50.71 -7.07 8.04
CA VAL A 58 52.16 -7.20 8.20
C VAL A 58 52.90 -6.28 7.25
N ALA A 59 53.90 -5.57 7.77
CA ALA A 59 54.76 -4.70 6.98
C ALA A 59 55.71 -5.53 6.10
N TYR A 60 55.68 -5.29 4.79
CA TYR A 60 56.52 -6.03 3.83
C TYR A 60 58.02 -6.03 4.22
N ARG A 61 58.57 -4.86 4.56
CA ARG A 61 60.03 -4.70 4.76
C ARG A 61 60.59 -5.41 5.99
N LYS A 62 59.87 -5.35 7.09
CA LYS A 62 60.35 -5.83 8.40
C LYS A 62 59.70 -7.15 8.82
N ASN A 63 58.64 -7.54 8.12
CA ASN A 63 57.77 -8.65 8.48
C ASN A 63 57.18 -8.52 9.89
N ASP A 64 56.99 -7.28 10.34
CA ASP A 64 56.40 -6.95 11.63
C ASP A 64 54.88 -6.95 11.50
N ILE A 65 54.20 -7.61 12.44
CA ILE A 65 52.74 -7.54 12.56
C ILE A 65 52.40 -6.15 13.10
N VAL A 66 51.72 -5.36 12.28
CA VAL A 66 51.35 -3.98 12.60
C VAL A 66 49.92 -3.85 13.11
N CYS A 67 49.05 -4.80 12.76
CA CYS A 67 47.67 -4.85 13.25
C CYS A 67 47.09 -6.26 13.18
N LYS A 68 46.15 -6.56 14.08
CA LYS A 68 45.33 -7.76 14.08
C LYS A 68 43.89 -7.35 13.77
N ILE A 69 43.32 -7.90 12.70
CA ILE A 69 41.95 -7.65 12.26
C ILE A 69 41.13 -8.91 12.53
N VAL A 70 39.93 -8.77 13.11
CA VAL A 70 39.06 -9.88 13.46
C VAL A 70 37.68 -9.68 12.85
N VAL A 71 37.31 -10.55 11.91
CA VAL A 71 36.00 -10.53 11.25
C VAL A 71 35.20 -11.79 11.56
N ASP A 72 33.88 -11.70 11.50
CA ASP A 72 32.96 -12.83 11.71
C ASP A 72 32.30 -13.35 10.42
N TYR A 73 32.88 -13.00 9.27
CA TYR A 73 32.45 -13.45 7.94
C TYR A 73 33.63 -14.02 7.12
N GLU A 74 33.31 -14.88 6.15
CA GLU A 74 34.31 -15.51 5.28
C GLU A 74 34.74 -14.56 4.15
N GLY A 75 36.06 -14.37 3.99
CA GLY A 75 36.62 -13.47 3.00
C GLY A 75 37.72 -12.59 3.58
N LYS A 76 38.30 -11.74 2.72
CA LYS A 76 39.28 -10.73 3.16
C LYS A 76 38.52 -9.59 3.87
N PRO A 77 39.05 -9.04 4.99
CA PRO A 77 38.50 -7.86 5.63
C PRO A 77 38.37 -6.69 4.65
N ASP A 78 37.31 -5.91 4.79
CA ASP A 78 37.10 -4.71 4.01
C ASP A 78 37.84 -3.51 4.62
N LEU A 79 37.72 -2.34 3.99
CA LEU A 79 38.39 -1.13 4.48
C LEU A 79 37.85 -0.65 5.83
N LYS A 80 36.56 -0.89 6.11
CA LYS A 80 35.91 -0.50 7.36
C LYS A 80 36.43 -1.36 8.51
N ASP A 81 36.65 -2.65 8.31
CA ASP A 81 37.24 -3.54 9.31
C ASP A 81 38.66 -3.12 9.68
N VAL A 82 39.47 -2.76 8.68
CA VAL A 82 40.82 -2.20 8.89
C VAL A 82 40.74 -0.91 9.70
N TYR A 83 39.77 -0.04 9.40
CA TYR A 83 39.57 1.20 10.15
C TYR A 83 39.20 0.94 11.62
N ILE A 84 38.28 0.01 11.87
CA ILE A 84 37.80 -0.32 13.21
C ILE A 84 38.93 -0.91 14.07
N ASP A 85 39.68 -1.88 13.53
CA ASP A 85 40.67 -2.62 14.31
C ASP A 85 42.06 -1.96 14.33
N CYS A 86 42.42 -1.21 13.27
CA CYS A 86 43.75 -0.64 13.10
C CYS A 86 43.81 0.89 13.18
N GLY A 87 42.66 1.57 13.15
CA GLY A 87 42.55 3.01 13.24
C GLY A 87 42.89 3.78 11.95
N ASP A 88 42.62 5.08 11.99
CA ASP A 88 42.64 5.97 10.83
C ASP A 88 44.03 6.08 10.16
N ALA A 89 45.10 6.23 10.95
CA ALA A 89 46.45 6.41 10.41
C ALA A 89 46.90 5.22 9.56
N LEU A 90 46.74 3.99 10.07
CA LEU A 90 47.16 2.79 9.35
C LEU A 90 46.25 2.50 8.15
N THR A 91 44.96 2.83 8.27
CA THR A 91 43.99 2.72 7.17
C THR A 91 44.38 3.64 6.02
N ASN A 92 44.72 4.90 6.31
CA ASN A 92 45.15 5.86 5.29
C ASN A 92 46.47 5.44 4.63
N GLU A 93 47.43 4.91 5.39
CA GLU A 93 48.65 4.36 4.81
C GLU A 93 48.39 3.12 3.94
N TRP A 94 47.48 2.24 4.35
CA TRP A 94 47.08 1.05 3.59
C TRP A 94 46.42 1.42 2.27
N VAL A 95 45.57 2.45 2.24
CA VAL A 95 44.93 2.95 1.01
C VAL A 95 45.95 3.65 0.10
N ALA A 96 46.86 4.43 0.68
CA ALA A 96 47.85 5.20 -0.07
C ALA A 96 49.03 4.37 -0.60
N GLN A 97 49.16 3.11 -0.17
CA GLN A 97 50.31 2.29 -0.54
C GLN A 97 50.32 1.93 -2.04
N PRO A 98 51.50 1.90 -2.69
CA PRO A 98 51.59 1.42 -4.06
C PRO A 98 51.40 -0.12 -4.12
N PRO A 99 50.90 -0.67 -5.24
CA PRO A 99 50.79 -2.11 -5.42
C PRO A 99 52.16 -2.80 -5.34
N CYS A 100 52.22 -3.95 -4.68
CA CYS A 100 53.43 -4.77 -4.61
C CYS A 100 53.56 -5.64 -5.88
N MET A 101 54.41 -5.22 -6.81
CA MET A 101 54.63 -5.92 -8.09
C MET A 101 55.75 -6.98 -8.04
N ASN A 102 56.53 -7.03 -6.96
CA ASN A 102 57.67 -7.93 -6.79
C ASN A 102 57.30 -9.16 -5.95
N TYR A 103 56.51 -10.07 -6.54
CA TYR A 103 56.02 -11.27 -5.87
C TYR A 103 57.13 -12.21 -5.36
N ASP A 104 58.28 -12.26 -6.04
CA ASP A 104 59.41 -13.14 -5.66
C ASP A 104 60.28 -12.60 -4.52
N ARG A 105 60.17 -11.29 -4.22
CA ARG A 105 60.91 -10.61 -3.15
C ARG A 105 60.01 -9.59 -2.44
N PRO A 106 58.98 -10.07 -1.72
CA PRO A 106 57.98 -9.21 -1.11
C PRO A 106 58.58 -8.23 -0.08
N ASN A 107 59.72 -8.55 0.53
CA ASN A 107 60.41 -7.66 1.46
C ASN A 107 60.92 -6.35 0.83
N ASN A 108 60.97 -6.27 -0.51
CA ASN A 108 61.31 -5.03 -1.22
C ASN A 108 60.09 -4.11 -1.43
N CYS A 109 58.87 -4.59 -1.18
CA CYS A 109 57.67 -3.79 -1.30
C CYS A 109 57.53 -2.78 -0.15
N LYS A 110 56.89 -1.65 -0.44
CA LYS A 110 56.49 -0.65 0.57
C LYS A 110 55.04 -0.91 0.96
N GLY A 111 54.71 -0.65 2.23
CA GLY A 111 53.37 -0.89 2.76
C GLY A 111 53.24 -2.26 3.40
N TYR A 112 52.06 -2.84 3.27
CA TYR A 112 51.56 -3.92 4.10
C TYR A 112 50.82 -4.97 3.26
N TYR A 113 50.76 -6.19 3.77
CA TYR A 113 49.87 -7.23 3.29
C TYR A 113 49.05 -7.80 4.44
N ILE A 114 47.91 -8.42 4.11
CA ILE A 114 47.11 -9.16 5.07
C ILE A 114 47.15 -10.64 4.73
N TYR A 115 47.21 -11.49 5.75
CA TYR A 115 47.02 -12.92 5.58
C TYR A 115 46.19 -13.49 6.71
N LEU A 116 45.41 -14.53 6.39
CA LEU A 116 44.57 -15.23 7.34
C LEU A 116 45.45 -16.09 8.24
N VAL A 117 45.29 -15.94 9.55
CA VAL A 117 46.13 -16.59 10.56
C VAL A 117 45.38 -17.72 11.24
N SER A 118 44.10 -17.48 11.56
CA SER A 118 43.25 -18.51 12.17
C SER A 118 41.79 -18.31 11.78
N ALA A 119 41.07 -19.43 11.76
CA ALA A 119 39.62 -19.50 11.69
C ALA A 119 39.17 -20.38 12.87
N GLU A 120 38.47 -19.78 13.83
CA GLU A 120 38.09 -20.44 15.07
C GLU A 120 36.58 -20.39 15.26
N SER A 121 35.98 -21.52 15.63
CA SER A 121 34.58 -21.53 16.05
C SER A 121 34.46 -20.88 17.43
N LYS A 122 33.74 -19.76 17.50
CA LYS A 122 33.44 -19.02 18.72
C LYS A 122 31.94 -18.98 18.96
N GLN A 123 31.58 -18.61 20.18
CA GLN A 123 30.19 -18.43 20.59
C GLN A 123 30.04 -16.98 21.04
N LYS A 124 28.96 -16.33 20.58
CA LYS A 124 28.52 -15.04 21.12
C LYS A 124 27.09 -15.15 21.60
N ASP A 125 26.82 -14.53 22.74
CA ASP A 125 25.47 -14.36 23.26
C ASP A 125 24.78 -13.27 22.45
N VAL A 126 23.71 -13.63 21.76
CA VAL A 126 22.85 -12.69 21.04
C VAL A 126 21.55 -12.57 21.80
N ALA A 127 21.20 -11.36 22.24
CA ALA A 127 19.89 -11.08 22.82
C ALA A 127 18.83 -11.13 21.71
N VAL A 128 17.89 -12.06 21.80
CA VAL A 128 16.74 -12.16 20.90
C VAL A 128 15.52 -11.58 21.60
N GLU A 129 14.87 -10.61 20.97
CA GLU A 129 13.63 -10.00 21.45
C GLU A 129 12.49 -11.03 21.41
N LEU A 130 11.73 -11.15 22.50
CA LEU A 130 10.57 -12.04 22.57
C LEU A 130 9.27 -11.24 22.39
N PRO A 131 8.22 -11.82 21.77
CA PRO A 131 7.00 -11.08 21.47
C PRO A 131 6.25 -10.68 22.76
N PRO A 132 5.68 -9.46 22.82
CA PRO A 132 4.78 -9.04 23.90
C PRO A 132 3.38 -9.68 23.75
N PRO A 133 2.50 -9.58 24.77
CA PRO A 133 1.11 -10.00 24.61
C PRO A 133 0.40 -9.15 23.55
N VAL A 134 -0.68 -9.69 22.99
CA VAL A 134 -1.51 -9.04 21.96
C VAL A 134 -2.99 -9.09 22.38
N VAL A 135 -3.82 -8.16 21.89
CA VAL A 135 -5.25 -8.10 22.22
C VAL A 135 -6.06 -8.01 20.94
N TRP A 136 -7.03 -8.91 20.77
CA TRP A 136 -7.93 -8.98 19.62
C TRP A 136 -9.35 -8.53 20.00
N LEU A 137 -10.07 -7.97 19.03
CA LEU A 137 -11.42 -7.43 19.18
C LEU A 137 -12.44 -8.22 18.35
N ASP A 138 -13.57 -8.53 18.96
CA ASP A 138 -14.73 -9.15 18.31
C ASP A 138 -16.04 -8.60 18.92
N VAL A 139 -17.19 -8.94 18.33
CA VAL A 139 -18.52 -8.60 18.87
C VAL A 139 -19.32 -9.85 19.20
N SER A 140 -19.90 -9.88 20.40
CA SER A 140 -20.75 -10.98 20.86
C SER A 140 -22.22 -10.70 20.54
N GLY A 141 -22.95 -11.74 20.11
CA GLY A 141 -24.40 -11.67 19.91
C GLY A 141 -24.84 -11.02 18.59
N CYS A 142 -23.95 -10.93 17.61
CA CYS A 142 -24.21 -10.35 16.30
C CYS A 142 -24.04 -11.37 15.18
N SER A 143 -24.80 -11.21 14.10
CA SER A 143 -24.59 -11.92 12.85
C SER A 143 -23.72 -11.06 11.91
N PRO A 144 -22.59 -11.58 11.41
CA PRO A 144 -21.78 -10.88 10.44
C PRO A 144 -22.51 -10.77 9.10
N VAL A 145 -22.56 -9.56 8.51
CA VAL A 145 -23.15 -9.33 7.19
C VAL A 145 -22.09 -8.73 6.27
N THR A 146 -21.27 -9.61 5.72
CA THR A 146 -20.13 -9.25 4.84
C THR A 146 -20.54 -8.43 3.64
N SER A 147 -21.74 -8.63 3.10
CA SER A 147 -22.23 -7.87 1.94
C SER A 147 -22.45 -6.39 2.19
N LEU A 148 -22.60 -6.02 3.46
CA LEU A 148 -22.81 -4.65 3.91
C LEU A 148 -21.62 -4.14 4.73
N SER A 149 -20.55 -4.94 4.84
CA SER A 149 -19.34 -4.65 5.65
C SER A 149 -19.68 -4.25 7.10
N THR A 150 -20.68 -4.91 7.70
CA THR A 150 -21.20 -4.56 9.04
C THR A 150 -21.64 -5.81 9.80
N SER A 151 -21.84 -5.69 11.11
CA SER A 151 -22.45 -6.72 11.96
C SER A 151 -23.83 -6.27 12.44
N ILE A 152 -24.82 -7.16 12.37
CA ILE A 152 -26.20 -6.89 12.78
C ILE A 152 -26.54 -7.71 14.02
N CYS A 153 -27.08 -7.07 15.05
CA CYS A 153 -27.39 -7.67 16.34
C CYS A 153 -28.86 -7.40 16.69
N GLU A 154 -29.52 -8.40 17.29
CA GLU A 154 -30.91 -8.27 17.74
C GLU A 154 -31.02 -7.40 19.00
N TYR A 155 -30.00 -7.46 19.85
CA TYR A 155 -29.90 -6.69 21.09
C TYR A 155 -28.67 -5.78 21.06
N ILE A 156 -28.62 -4.83 22.00
CA ILE A 156 -27.43 -4.01 22.20
C ILE A 156 -26.22 -4.95 22.41
N PRO A 157 -25.18 -4.83 21.58
CA PRO A 157 -24.11 -5.81 21.54
C PRO A 157 -23.04 -5.54 22.58
N LYS A 158 -22.20 -6.56 22.79
CA LYS A 158 -21.01 -6.45 23.62
C LYS A 158 -19.77 -6.51 22.75
N LEU A 159 -18.80 -5.65 23.05
CA LEU A 159 -17.46 -5.75 22.49
C LEU A 159 -16.66 -6.73 23.33
N LYS A 160 -16.11 -7.76 22.69
CA LYS A 160 -15.28 -8.77 23.33
C LYS A 160 -13.82 -8.52 22.99
N LEU A 161 -12.99 -8.30 24.00
CA LEU A 161 -11.54 -8.22 23.89
C LEU A 161 -10.95 -9.55 24.37
N THR A 162 -10.06 -10.15 23.59
CA THR A 162 -9.36 -11.39 23.95
C THR A 162 -7.86 -11.17 23.82
N ALA A 163 -7.13 -11.31 24.93
CA ALA A 163 -5.69 -11.14 24.98
C ALA A 163 -4.96 -12.48 24.94
N GLN A 164 -3.76 -12.49 24.37
CA GLN A 164 -2.93 -13.68 24.27
C GLN A 164 -1.50 -13.37 24.73
N GLU A 165 -1.00 -14.16 25.68
CA GLU A 165 0.41 -14.18 26.09
C GLU A 165 1.15 -15.27 25.28
N PRO A 166 2.09 -14.89 24.39
CA PRO A 166 2.82 -15.85 23.57
C PRO A 166 3.88 -16.65 24.34
N LEU A 167 4.33 -16.20 25.52
CA LEU A 167 5.41 -16.86 26.26
C LEU A 167 4.90 -17.98 27.18
N PRO A 168 5.55 -19.16 27.16
CA PRO A 168 5.18 -20.26 28.04
C PRO A 168 5.49 -19.93 29.50
N GLY A 169 4.58 -20.30 30.41
CA GLY A 169 4.72 -20.06 31.85
C GLY A 169 4.32 -18.65 32.29
N TYR A 170 3.87 -17.82 31.35
CA TYR A 170 3.28 -16.51 31.61
C TYR A 170 1.84 -16.49 31.09
N GLU A 171 1.02 -15.68 31.73
CA GLU A 171 -0.39 -15.48 31.43
C GLU A 171 -0.73 -13.99 31.43
N VAL A 172 -1.83 -13.63 30.76
CA VAL A 172 -2.39 -12.28 30.81
C VAL A 172 -3.03 -12.06 32.19
N SER A 173 -2.62 -11.00 32.88
CA SER A 173 -3.11 -10.64 34.20
C SER A 173 -4.36 -9.74 34.14
N SER A 174 -4.40 -8.79 33.21
CA SER A 174 -5.56 -7.93 32.96
C SER A 174 -5.61 -7.38 31.53
N ILE A 175 -6.81 -7.00 31.10
CA ILE A 175 -7.04 -6.13 29.94
C ILE A 175 -7.52 -4.78 30.46
N GLU A 176 -6.87 -3.71 30.03
CA GLU A 176 -7.17 -2.34 30.45
C GLU A 176 -7.36 -1.43 29.26
N GLY A 177 -8.10 -0.35 29.46
CA GLY A 177 -8.36 0.60 28.39
C GLY A 177 -9.29 1.73 28.75
N ARG A 178 -9.69 2.47 27.73
CA ARG A 178 -10.64 3.57 27.80
C ARG A 178 -11.62 3.49 26.64
N LEU A 179 -12.91 3.36 26.93
CA LEU A 179 -13.99 3.43 25.95
C LEU A 179 -14.68 4.79 26.08
N ASN A 180 -14.65 5.60 25.02
CA ASN A 180 -15.19 6.96 25.02
C ASN A 180 -14.66 7.80 26.20
N GLY A 181 -13.37 7.65 26.52
CA GLY A 181 -12.69 8.31 27.63
C GLY A 181 -12.92 7.70 29.02
N GLN A 182 -13.92 6.81 29.19
CA GLN A 182 -14.20 6.09 30.44
C GLN A 182 -13.26 4.89 30.58
N GLY A 183 -12.52 4.83 31.69
CA GLY A 183 -11.57 3.74 31.94
C GLY A 183 -12.27 2.42 32.30
N PHE A 184 -11.70 1.31 31.86
CA PHE A 184 -12.09 -0.03 32.28
C PHE A 184 -10.86 -0.89 32.61
N SER A 185 -11.06 -1.92 33.43
CA SER A 185 -10.07 -2.93 33.77
C SER A 185 -10.78 -4.25 34.03
N CYS A 186 -10.41 -5.28 33.27
CA CYS A 186 -10.94 -6.64 33.36
C CYS A 186 -9.81 -7.58 33.82
N PRO A 187 -10.02 -8.38 34.87
CA PRO A 187 -9.05 -9.40 35.25
C PRO A 187 -9.02 -10.55 34.23
N GLY A 188 -7.84 -11.11 33.97
CA GLY A 188 -7.63 -12.23 33.06
C GLY A 188 -7.47 -11.83 31.58
N ASP A 189 -7.67 -12.80 30.70
CA ASP A 189 -7.41 -12.71 29.26
C ASP A 189 -8.61 -12.31 28.40
N THR A 190 -9.78 -12.12 29.01
CA THR A 190 -11.03 -11.82 28.30
C THR A 190 -11.75 -10.67 28.99
N CYS A 191 -12.23 -9.70 28.21
CA CYS A 191 -12.99 -8.56 28.69
C CYS A 191 -14.21 -8.33 27.80
N GLU A 192 -15.41 -8.27 28.38
CA GLU A 192 -16.63 -7.93 27.67
C GLU A 192 -17.11 -6.55 28.10
N LEU A 193 -17.25 -5.65 27.14
CA LEU A 193 -17.72 -4.28 27.35
C LEU A 193 -19.10 -4.13 26.74
N ASP A 194 -20.06 -3.67 27.54
CA ASP A 194 -21.39 -3.32 27.02
C ASP A 194 -21.27 -2.06 26.15
N LEU A 195 -21.67 -2.17 24.89
CA LEU A 195 -21.67 -1.02 24.00
C LEU A 195 -22.92 -0.16 24.24
N GLN A 196 -22.80 1.13 23.97
CA GLN A 196 -23.91 2.08 24.01
C GLN A 196 -24.07 2.69 22.61
N PRO A 197 -25.28 3.18 22.26
CA PRO A 197 -25.48 3.91 21.02
C PRO A 197 -24.47 5.06 20.89
N THR A 198 -23.84 5.18 19.73
CA THR A 198 -22.77 6.16 19.48
C THR A 198 -23.22 7.22 18.47
N PRO A 199 -22.51 8.35 18.38
CA PRO A 199 -22.63 9.24 17.23
C PRO A 199 -22.26 8.54 15.90
N PRO A 200 -22.62 9.11 14.74
CA PRO A 200 -22.30 8.54 13.42
C PRO A 200 -20.80 8.34 13.14
N LYS A 201 -19.93 9.07 13.84
CA LYS A 201 -18.45 8.94 13.74
C LYS A 201 -17.88 7.87 14.68
N GLY A 202 -18.73 7.19 15.45
CA GLY A 202 -18.32 6.24 16.48
C GLY A 202 -17.67 6.90 17.70
N VAL A 203 -17.11 6.07 18.57
CA VAL A 203 -16.36 6.45 19.76
C VAL A 203 -15.01 5.73 19.78
N LEU A 204 -14.00 6.42 20.32
CA LEU A 204 -12.65 5.89 20.46
C LEU A 204 -12.60 4.85 21.60
N LEU A 205 -11.95 3.73 21.30
CA LEU A 205 -11.50 2.73 22.25
C LEU A 205 -9.97 2.68 22.23
N GLU A 206 -9.35 2.84 23.40
CA GLU A 206 -7.93 2.58 23.63
C GLU A 206 -7.81 1.34 24.52
N PHE A 207 -6.92 0.40 24.21
CA PHE A 207 -6.80 -0.85 24.98
C PHE A 207 -5.41 -1.48 24.90
N TRP A 208 -5.06 -2.23 25.94
CA TRP A 208 -3.82 -3.03 26.05
C TRP A 208 -4.04 -4.18 27.05
N ALA A 209 -3.14 -5.17 27.02
CA ALA A 209 -3.10 -6.25 28.00
C ALA A 209 -1.85 -6.15 28.86
N ASN A 210 -1.96 -6.56 30.12
CA ASN A 210 -0.84 -6.69 31.04
C ASN A 210 -0.50 -8.18 31.21
N SER A 211 0.79 -8.49 31.30
CA SER A 211 1.29 -9.85 31.48
C SER A 211 1.81 -10.06 32.90
N THR A 212 1.70 -11.30 33.38
CA THR A 212 2.41 -11.78 34.57
C THR A 212 3.94 -11.75 34.41
N TYR A 213 4.46 -11.58 33.19
CA TYR A 213 5.88 -11.28 32.94
C TYR A 213 6.33 -9.95 33.56
N GLY A 214 5.39 -9.02 33.78
CA GLY A 214 5.64 -7.71 34.38
C GLY A 214 5.64 -6.54 33.38
N ASP A 215 5.24 -6.79 32.13
CA ASP A 215 5.10 -5.81 31.06
C ASP A 215 3.67 -5.79 30.48
N SER A 216 3.46 -4.98 29.43
CA SER A 216 2.19 -4.88 28.71
C SER A 216 2.31 -5.17 27.22
N SER A 217 1.18 -5.25 26.53
CA SER A 217 1.13 -5.14 25.08
C SER A 217 1.41 -3.71 24.65
N LYS A 218 1.56 -3.49 23.34
CA LYS A 218 1.38 -2.16 22.76
C LYS A 218 -0.03 -1.65 23.07
N LYS A 219 -0.19 -0.33 23.15
CA LYS A 219 -1.52 0.28 23.17
C LYS A 219 -2.11 0.25 21.78
N PHE A 220 -3.27 -0.35 21.66
CA PHE A 220 -4.05 -0.40 20.44
C PHE A 220 -5.21 0.59 20.50
N THR A 221 -5.72 0.96 19.34
CA THR A 221 -6.90 1.81 19.22
C THR A 221 -7.92 1.18 18.29
N ALA A 222 -9.19 1.50 18.54
CA ALA A 222 -10.30 1.16 17.67
C ALA A 222 -11.30 2.31 17.62
N GLN A 223 -11.94 2.52 16.47
CA GLN A 223 -13.15 3.31 16.38
C GLN A 223 -14.35 2.36 16.34
N THR A 224 -15.30 2.55 17.25
CA THR A 224 -16.50 1.69 17.37
C THR A 224 -17.75 2.53 17.15
N ARG A 225 -18.57 2.15 16.17
CA ARG A 225 -19.87 2.76 15.91
C ARG A 225 -20.98 1.75 16.19
N VAL A 226 -21.94 2.15 17.02
CA VAL A 226 -23.15 1.41 17.32
C VAL A 226 -24.36 2.27 17.02
N THR A 227 -25.22 1.82 16.13
CA THR A 227 -26.43 2.57 15.76
C THR A 227 -27.61 1.65 15.57
N GLU A 228 -28.76 2.08 16.06
CA GLU A 228 -30.04 1.43 15.81
C GLU A 228 -30.59 1.90 14.47
N ALA A 229 -30.98 0.97 13.59
CA ALA A 229 -31.69 1.29 12.37
C ALA A 229 -32.73 0.23 12.02
N SER A 230 -33.83 0.67 11.39
CA SER A 230 -34.86 -0.22 10.87
C SER A 230 -34.60 -0.50 9.38
N LEU A 231 -34.30 -1.75 9.04
CA LEU A 231 -34.19 -2.21 7.64
C LEU A 231 -35.58 -2.41 7.02
N GLY A 232 -36.40 -1.36 6.99
CA GLY A 232 -37.75 -1.41 6.43
C GLY A 232 -38.81 -2.05 7.32
N ASN A 233 -38.48 -2.47 8.54
CA ASN A 233 -39.43 -2.87 9.58
C ASN A 233 -39.27 -2.00 10.84
N PRO A 234 -40.13 -0.99 11.05
CA PRO A 234 -40.08 -0.13 12.24
C PRO A 234 -40.33 -0.88 13.55
N ASP A 235 -41.01 -2.03 13.51
CA ASP A 235 -41.40 -2.80 14.69
C ASP A 235 -40.32 -3.81 15.14
N ALA A 236 -39.23 -3.93 14.38
CA ALA A 236 -38.08 -4.79 14.70
C ALA A 236 -36.77 -4.06 14.33
N PRO A 237 -36.39 -3.01 15.08
CA PRO A 237 -35.12 -2.34 14.87
C PRO A 237 -33.95 -3.30 15.16
N ALA A 238 -32.89 -3.16 14.38
CA ALA A 238 -31.66 -3.93 14.53
C ALA A 238 -30.51 -3.00 14.94
N TRP A 239 -29.57 -3.55 15.70
CA TRP A 239 -28.34 -2.86 16.10
C TRP A 239 -27.25 -3.14 15.08
N PHE A 240 -26.69 -2.08 14.51
CA PHE A 240 -25.53 -2.14 13.62
C PHE A 240 -24.27 -1.84 14.41
N VAL A 241 -23.24 -2.64 14.19
CA VAL A 241 -21.92 -2.45 14.80
C VAL A 241 -20.85 -2.46 13.74
N ASP A 242 -20.09 -1.38 13.73
CA ASP A 242 -18.91 -1.23 12.89
C ASP A 242 -17.70 -0.94 13.78
N VAL A 243 -16.67 -1.76 13.66
CA VAL A 243 -15.42 -1.61 14.41
C VAL A 243 -14.28 -1.48 13.41
N ARG A 244 -13.43 -0.48 13.63
CA ARG A 244 -12.24 -0.24 12.82
C ARG A 244 -11.00 -0.25 13.69
N SER A 245 -10.19 -1.29 13.53
CA SER A 245 -8.95 -1.50 14.28
C SER A 245 -8.05 -2.49 13.55
N SER A 246 -6.74 -2.36 13.72
CA SER A 246 -5.79 -3.39 13.30
C SER A 246 -5.92 -4.69 14.09
N GLN A 247 -6.66 -4.67 15.21
CA GLN A 247 -6.91 -5.82 16.06
C GLN A 247 -8.31 -6.43 15.86
N TRP A 248 -9.07 -5.96 14.87
CA TRP A 248 -10.42 -6.44 14.61
C TRP A 248 -10.43 -7.81 13.94
N THR A 249 -11.20 -8.75 14.48
CA THR A 249 -11.34 -10.11 13.92
C THR A 249 -12.75 -10.40 13.37
N GLY A 250 -13.67 -9.44 13.43
CA GLY A 250 -15.02 -9.57 12.90
C GLY A 250 -15.10 -9.34 11.38
N VAL A 251 -16.22 -8.77 10.90
CA VAL A 251 -16.40 -8.49 9.46
C VAL A 251 -15.29 -7.58 8.95
N PRO A 252 -14.52 -7.98 7.91
CA PRO A 252 -13.44 -7.15 7.38
C PRO A 252 -13.94 -5.77 6.96
N SER A 253 -13.23 -4.72 7.38
CA SER A 253 -13.44 -3.37 6.88
C SER A 253 -12.93 -3.25 5.43
N ALA A 254 -13.60 -2.43 4.62
CA ALA A 254 -13.03 -2.05 3.32
C ALA A 254 -11.74 -1.27 3.57
N SER A 255 -10.63 -1.65 2.92
CA SER A 255 -9.28 -1.12 3.20
C SER A 255 -9.17 0.41 3.09
N CYS A 256 -9.97 1.00 2.20
CA CYS A 256 -10.09 2.45 2.08
C CYS A 256 -10.76 3.13 3.26
N ALA A 257 -11.74 2.49 3.89
CA ALA A 257 -12.44 3.03 5.05
C ALA A 257 -11.47 3.32 6.20
N ASP A 258 -10.49 2.42 6.39
CA ASP A 258 -9.46 2.58 7.41
C ASP A 258 -8.52 3.73 7.12
N THR A 259 -8.08 3.81 5.87
CA THR A 259 -7.18 4.86 5.36
C THR A 259 -7.78 6.26 5.50
N TRP A 260 -9.06 6.40 5.16
CA TRP A 260 -9.78 7.68 5.19
C TRP A 260 -10.39 7.98 6.54
N GLN A 261 -10.36 7.02 7.44
CA GLN A 261 -11.04 7.10 8.72
C GLN A 261 -12.55 7.30 8.66
N VAL A 262 -13.21 6.86 7.58
CA VAL A 262 -14.67 6.92 7.41
C VAL A 262 -15.33 5.56 7.62
N PHE A 263 -16.56 5.54 8.13
CA PHE A 263 -17.36 4.32 8.22
C PHE A 263 -18.27 4.17 6.99
N PRO A 264 -18.57 2.94 6.53
CA PRO A 264 -19.65 2.69 5.57
C PRO A 264 -21.00 3.29 6.03
N PRO A 265 -21.98 3.49 5.14
CA PRO A 265 -23.31 3.93 5.55
C PRO A 265 -24.01 2.90 6.46
N ILE A 266 -24.84 3.37 7.38
CA ILE A 266 -25.68 2.51 8.23
C ILE A 266 -26.73 1.84 7.34
N GLY A 267 -26.97 0.54 7.52
CA GLY A 267 -27.82 -0.25 6.63
C GLY A 267 -27.09 -0.78 5.39
N GLY A 268 -25.79 -0.49 5.28
CA GLY A 268 -24.89 -1.01 4.25
C GLY A 268 -24.59 -0.06 3.12
N THR A 269 -23.68 -0.48 2.25
CA THR A 269 -23.21 0.32 1.11
C THR A 269 -24.21 0.31 -0.05
N PRO A 270 -24.23 1.34 -0.91
CA PRO A 270 -24.98 1.28 -2.16
C PRO A 270 -24.49 0.10 -3.01
N GLN A 271 -25.34 -0.39 -3.94
CA GLN A 271 -25.08 -1.61 -4.71
C GLN A 271 -23.71 -1.59 -5.41
N TRP A 272 -23.33 -0.45 -6.01
CA TRP A 272 -22.06 -0.31 -6.72
C TRP A 272 -20.81 -0.41 -5.80
N LEU A 273 -20.99 -0.24 -4.48
CA LEU A 273 -19.95 -0.41 -3.45
C LEU A 273 -20.12 -1.69 -2.64
N SER A 274 -21.00 -2.60 -3.06
CA SER A 274 -21.24 -3.86 -2.35
C SER A 274 -20.26 -4.96 -2.77
N THR A 275 -20.11 -5.95 -1.86
CA THR A 275 -19.38 -7.19 -2.12
C THR A 275 -20.32 -8.36 -1.82
N PRO A 276 -20.91 -9.04 -2.83
CA PRO A 276 -21.86 -10.10 -2.56
C PRO A 276 -21.23 -11.29 -1.82
N SER A 277 -22.05 -12.10 -1.15
CA SER A 277 -21.60 -13.32 -0.47
C SER A 277 -21.21 -14.44 -1.44
N ASP A 278 -21.71 -14.39 -2.68
CA ASP A 278 -21.47 -15.36 -3.73
C ASP A 278 -21.22 -14.66 -5.08
N ALA A 279 -20.43 -15.29 -5.94
CA ALA A 279 -20.06 -14.74 -7.25
C ALA A 279 -21.27 -14.53 -8.16
N SER A 280 -22.34 -15.33 -8.01
CA SER A 280 -23.58 -15.13 -8.77
C SER A 280 -24.21 -13.75 -8.53
N GLY A 281 -23.92 -13.11 -7.39
CA GLY A 281 -24.36 -11.75 -7.08
C GLY A 281 -23.70 -10.67 -7.94
N LEU A 282 -22.59 -10.98 -8.62
CA LEU A 282 -21.95 -10.09 -9.57
C LEU A 282 -22.46 -10.28 -11.00
N ALA A 283 -23.13 -11.40 -11.30
CA ALA A 283 -23.45 -11.80 -12.66
C ALA A 283 -24.24 -10.73 -13.44
N SER A 284 -23.82 -10.45 -14.67
CA SER A 284 -24.42 -9.45 -15.56
C SER A 284 -24.55 -9.97 -16.99
N SER A 285 -25.45 -9.39 -17.77
CA SER A 285 -25.68 -9.77 -19.18
C SER A 285 -25.64 -8.56 -20.11
N VAL A 286 -24.80 -7.58 -19.79
CA VAL A 286 -24.72 -6.32 -20.53
C VAL A 286 -24.18 -6.61 -21.94
N PRO A 287 -24.85 -6.11 -23.01
CA PRO A 287 -24.45 -6.36 -24.39
C PRO A 287 -23.29 -5.45 -24.80
N TYR A 288 -22.09 -5.74 -24.28
CA TYR A 288 -20.88 -4.98 -24.56
C TYR A 288 -20.45 -5.09 -26.03
N ASN A 289 -20.57 -3.98 -26.76
CA ASN A 289 -20.33 -3.95 -28.19
C ASN A 289 -18.85 -4.20 -28.57
N TYR A 290 -17.91 -3.63 -27.80
CA TYR A 290 -16.48 -3.82 -28.04
C TYR A 290 -16.06 -5.26 -27.72
N LEU A 291 -16.59 -5.83 -26.64
CA LEU A 291 -16.36 -7.24 -26.32
C LEU A 291 -16.93 -8.16 -27.40
N ALA A 292 -18.17 -7.93 -27.82
CA ALA A 292 -18.81 -8.68 -28.90
C ALA A 292 -17.94 -8.68 -30.16
N ALA A 293 -17.44 -7.51 -30.58
CA ALA A 293 -16.58 -7.39 -31.75
C ALA A 293 -15.30 -8.24 -31.62
N ASN A 294 -14.66 -8.23 -30.46
CA ASN A 294 -13.46 -9.04 -30.20
C ASN A 294 -13.78 -10.54 -30.23
N LEU A 295 -14.86 -10.97 -29.59
CA LEU A 295 -15.28 -12.38 -29.58
C LEU A 295 -15.61 -12.90 -30.99
N ILE A 296 -16.35 -12.11 -31.78
CA ILE A 296 -16.68 -12.43 -33.18
C ILE A 296 -15.40 -12.58 -34.01
N ARG A 297 -14.45 -11.65 -33.88
CA ARG A 297 -13.17 -11.69 -34.60
C ARG A 297 -12.30 -12.90 -34.26
N ARG A 298 -12.51 -13.51 -33.09
CA ARG A 298 -11.83 -14.74 -32.65
C ARG A 298 -12.64 -16.01 -32.94
N GLY A 299 -13.79 -15.88 -33.59
CA GLY A 299 -14.65 -17.02 -33.92
C GLY A 299 -15.35 -17.62 -32.71
N LEU A 300 -15.48 -16.88 -31.60
CA LEU A 300 -16.17 -17.32 -30.39
C LEU A 300 -17.68 -17.07 -30.41
N ALA A 301 -18.19 -16.40 -31.45
CA ALA A 301 -19.61 -16.20 -31.70
C ALA A 301 -19.93 -16.58 -33.15
N ASP A 302 -21.00 -17.35 -33.35
CA ASP A 302 -21.49 -17.72 -34.68
C ASP A 302 -22.31 -16.57 -35.26
N VAL A 303 -21.73 -15.91 -36.26
CA VAL A 303 -22.32 -14.77 -36.98
C VAL A 303 -22.67 -15.13 -38.43
N SER A 304 -22.77 -16.41 -38.75
CA SER A 304 -23.07 -16.89 -40.10
C SER A 304 -24.44 -16.41 -40.63
N ALA A 305 -25.37 -16.10 -39.74
CA ALA A 305 -26.68 -15.53 -40.06
C ALA A 305 -26.66 -14.01 -40.31
N CYS A 306 -25.54 -13.32 -40.05
CA CYS A 306 -25.42 -11.88 -40.24
C CYS A 306 -24.77 -11.55 -41.60
N ASP A 307 -25.45 -10.75 -42.42
CA ASP A 307 -24.96 -10.36 -43.76
C ASP A 307 -23.61 -9.63 -43.72
N ASP A 308 -23.39 -8.84 -42.67
CA ASP A 308 -22.14 -8.10 -42.40
C ASP A 308 -21.10 -8.92 -41.62
N ARG A 309 -21.36 -10.22 -41.43
CA ARG A 309 -20.57 -11.11 -40.57
C ARG A 309 -20.46 -10.58 -39.13
N GLY A 310 -21.49 -9.88 -38.66
CA GLY A 310 -21.65 -9.41 -37.29
C GLY A 310 -20.82 -8.18 -36.92
N LEU A 311 -20.14 -7.52 -37.86
CA LEU A 311 -19.26 -6.39 -37.58
C LEU A 311 -19.62 -5.15 -38.39
N LEU A 312 -19.47 -3.97 -37.80
CA LEU A 312 -19.50 -2.71 -38.54
C LEU A 312 -18.30 -2.61 -39.51
N PRO A 313 -18.35 -1.72 -40.52
CA PRO A 313 -17.27 -1.60 -41.51
C PRO A 313 -15.88 -1.33 -40.94
N ASP A 314 -15.79 -0.65 -39.79
CA ASP A 314 -14.54 -0.39 -39.08
C ASP A 314 -13.95 -1.64 -38.39
N ARG A 315 -14.74 -2.71 -38.27
CA ARG A 315 -14.45 -3.96 -37.56
C ARG A 315 -14.04 -3.79 -36.10
N ARG A 316 -14.27 -2.62 -35.50
CA ARG A 316 -14.01 -2.33 -34.08
C ARG A 316 -15.24 -2.56 -33.22
N SER A 317 -16.41 -2.50 -33.85
CA SER A 317 -17.70 -2.58 -33.20
C SER A 317 -18.54 -3.68 -33.83
N ALA A 318 -19.35 -4.36 -33.01
CA ALA A 318 -20.32 -5.33 -33.49
C ALA A 318 -21.51 -4.59 -34.13
N SER A 319 -22.07 -5.15 -35.20
CA SER A 319 -23.36 -4.69 -35.72
C SER A 319 -24.50 -5.11 -34.79
N ALA A 320 -25.73 -4.62 -35.03
CA ALA A 320 -26.89 -5.05 -34.25
C ALA A 320 -27.10 -6.58 -34.32
N CYS A 321 -26.96 -7.16 -35.51
CA CYS A 321 -27.03 -8.62 -35.69
C CYS A 321 -25.88 -9.33 -34.98
N GLY A 322 -24.65 -8.83 -35.11
CA GLY A 322 -23.50 -9.44 -34.46
C GLY A 322 -23.58 -9.39 -32.94
N LEU A 323 -24.09 -8.29 -32.37
CA LEU A 323 -24.27 -8.14 -30.93
C LEU A 323 -25.27 -9.17 -30.38
N ASP A 324 -26.39 -9.35 -31.08
CA ASP A 324 -27.41 -10.36 -30.73
C ASP A 324 -26.83 -11.78 -30.83
N ALA A 325 -26.18 -12.09 -31.95
CA ALA A 325 -25.54 -13.39 -32.18
C ALA A 325 -24.43 -13.71 -31.16
N ALA A 326 -23.71 -12.69 -30.69
CA ALA A 326 -22.64 -12.84 -29.69
C ALA A 326 -23.12 -12.80 -28.25
N GLN A 327 -24.41 -12.56 -27.97
CA GLN A 327 -24.93 -12.28 -26.62
C GLN A 327 -24.56 -13.37 -25.59
N GLY A 328 -24.64 -14.65 -25.98
CA GLY A 328 -24.25 -15.77 -25.11
C GLY A 328 -22.76 -15.75 -24.76
N ALA A 329 -21.89 -15.53 -25.74
CA ALA A 329 -20.44 -15.46 -25.55
C ALA A 329 -20.04 -14.22 -24.73
N VAL A 330 -20.68 -13.07 -24.96
CA VAL A 330 -20.50 -11.83 -24.20
C VAL A 330 -20.90 -12.02 -22.73
N THR A 331 -22.02 -12.70 -22.48
CA THR A 331 -22.49 -13.00 -21.12
C THR A 331 -21.55 -13.97 -20.40
N ALA A 332 -21.10 -15.03 -21.08
CA ALA A 332 -20.14 -15.97 -20.50
C ALA A 332 -18.80 -15.29 -20.20
N TRP A 333 -18.30 -14.44 -21.12
CA TRP A 333 -17.01 -13.80 -20.97
C TRP A 333 -17.00 -12.72 -19.89
N GLN A 334 -18.02 -11.87 -19.79
CA GLN A 334 -18.04 -10.82 -18.76
C GLN A 334 -18.12 -11.38 -17.32
N ASN A 335 -18.72 -12.55 -17.13
CA ASN A 335 -18.91 -13.17 -15.82
C ASN A 335 -17.80 -14.17 -15.44
N ARG A 336 -16.88 -14.48 -16.37
CA ARG A 336 -15.79 -15.45 -16.11
C ARG A 336 -14.84 -15.02 -14.99
N PHE A 337 -14.82 -13.73 -14.67
CA PHE A 337 -13.94 -13.13 -13.67
C PHE A 337 -14.63 -13.00 -12.30
N ASP A 338 -15.91 -13.35 -12.16
CA ASP A 338 -16.70 -13.01 -10.97
C ASP A 338 -16.17 -13.69 -9.70
N ASP A 339 -15.83 -14.97 -9.75
CA ASP A 339 -15.22 -15.69 -8.62
C ASP A 339 -13.91 -15.04 -8.20
N LEU A 340 -13.08 -14.67 -9.17
CA LEU A 340 -11.78 -14.05 -8.91
C LEU A 340 -11.92 -12.62 -8.37
N ILE A 341 -12.83 -11.82 -8.93
CA ILE A 341 -13.17 -10.48 -8.44
C ILE A 341 -13.64 -10.58 -6.99
N LEU A 342 -14.52 -11.54 -6.67
CA LEU A 342 -15.00 -11.75 -5.32
C LEU A 342 -13.87 -12.18 -4.36
N GLN A 343 -12.98 -13.06 -4.80
CA GLN A 343 -11.82 -13.49 -4.01
C GLN A 343 -10.89 -12.31 -3.72
N VAL A 344 -10.53 -11.53 -4.75
CA VAL A 344 -9.65 -10.38 -4.62
C VAL A 344 -10.28 -9.29 -3.76
N ALA A 345 -11.59 -9.05 -3.89
CA ALA A 345 -12.33 -8.12 -3.04
C ALA A 345 -12.25 -8.50 -1.55
N ARG A 346 -12.37 -9.80 -1.23
CA ARG A 346 -12.22 -10.31 0.15
C ARG A 346 -10.82 -10.14 0.71
N GLN A 347 -9.79 -10.26 -0.15
CA GLN A 347 -8.39 -10.13 0.26
C GLN A 347 -7.96 -8.68 0.43
N THR A 348 -8.43 -7.79 -0.45
CA THR A 348 -7.97 -6.40 -0.54
C THR A 348 -8.91 -5.41 0.15
N GLY A 349 -10.16 -5.79 0.42
CA GLY A 349 -11.20 -4.90 0.92
C GLY A 349 -11.74 -3.92 -0.11
N VAL A 350 -11.36 -4.04 -1.39
CA VAL A 350 -11.94 -3.26 -2.49
C VAL A 350 -13.31 -3.84 -2.85
N PRO A 351 -14.39 -3.03 -2.98
CA PRO A 351 -15.72 -3.53 -3.33
C PRO A 351 -15.75 -4.31 -4.64
N ALA A 352 -16.31 -5.52 -4.60
CA ALA A 352 -16.35 -6.41 -5.76
C ALA A 352 -17.19 -5.83 -6.91
N GLN A 353 -18.35 -5.25 -6.60
CA GLN A 353 -19.20 -4.64 -7.64
C GLN A 353 -18.50 -3.44 -8.29
N MET A 354 -17.80 -2.61 -7.52
CA MET A 354 -17.05 -1.47 -8.06
C MET A 354 -15.93 -1.94 -8.98
N LEU A 355 -15.17 -2.97 -8.57
CA LEU A 355 -14.10 -3.54 -9.39
C LEU A 355 -14.64 -4.12 -10.71
N LYS A 356 -15.80 -4.79 -10.66
CA LYS A 356 -16.47 -5.29 -11.85
C LYS A 356 -16.95 -4.14 -12.76
N ASN A 357 -17.54 -3.10 -12.20
CA ASN A 357 -17.99 -1.91 -12.93
C ASN A 357 -16.81 -1.17 -13.58
N LEU A 358 -15.64 -1.13 -12.91
CA LEU A 358 -14.42 -0.57 -13.48
C LEU A 358 -13.98 -1.36 -14.72
N PHE A 359 -13.89 -2.70 -14.66
CA PHE A 359 -13.52 -3.49 -15.84
C PHE A 359 -14.54 -3.39 -16.98
N ALA A 360 -15.83 -3.31 -16.65
CA ALA A 360 -16.87 -3.02 -17.61
C ALA A 360 -16.64 -1.69 -18.32
N ARG A 361 -16.27 -0.65 -17.56
CA ARG A 361 -16.08 0.71 -18.10
C ARG A 361 -14.80 0.87 -18.91
N GLU A 362 -13.73 0.25 -18.45
CA GLU A 362 -12.38 0.40 -18.99
C GLU A 362 -12.15 -0.42 -20.26
N SER A 363 -12.50 -1.71 -20.21
CA SER A 363 -12.15 -2.65 -21.27
C SER A 363 -13.35 -3.42 -21.82
N GLN A 364 -14.53 -3.24 -21.23
CA GLN A 364 -15.67 -4.13 -21.44
C GLN A 364 -15.25 -5.60 -21.24
N PHE A 365 -14.41 -5.87 -20.25
CA PHE A 365 -13.82 -7.17 -19.93
C PHE A 365 -12.88 -7.78 -20.99
N TRP A 366 -12.42 -7.01 -21.99
CA TRP A 366 -11.40 -7.48 -22.92
C TRP A 366 -9.98 -7.19 -22.37
N PRO A 367 -9.19 -8.20 -21.97
CA PRO A 367 -7.97 -7.98 -21.19
C PRO A 367 -6.73 -7.60 -22.03
N GLY A 368 -6.88 -7.39 -23.35
CA GLY A 368 -5.78 -7.02 -24.24
C GLY A 368 -5.62 -5.50 -24.41
N MET A 369 -4.63 -5.09 -25.20
CA MET A 369 -4.43 -3.68 -25.57
C MET A 369 -5.56 -3.17 -26.47
N VAL A 370 -6.11 -1.99 -26.16
CA VAL A 370 -7.11 -1.31 -27.00
C VAL A 370 -6.46 -0.57 -28.17
N LEU A 371 -5.27 0.00 -27.95
CA LEU A 371 -4.44 0.69 -28.95
C LEU A 371 -2.95 0.35 -28.75
N PRO A 372 -2.11 0.35 -29.81
CA PRO A 372 -0.66 0.23 -29.66
C PRO A 372 -0.10 1.35 -28.77
N ASN A 373 0.69 0.99 -27.76
CA ASN A 373 1.22 1.90 -26.72
C ASN A 373 0.14 2.60 -25.88
N GLY A 374 -1.06 2.06 -25.85
CA GLY A 374 -2.17 2.56 -25.04
C GLY A 374 -2.29 1.83 -23.70
N ASP A 375 -3.31 2.22 -22.97
CA ASP A 375 -3.68 1.63 -21.70
C ASP A 375 -3.95 0.12 -21.84
N THR A 376 -3.57 -0.65 -20.83
CA THR A 376 -3.37 -2.10 -20.97
C THR A 376 -4.14 -2.90 -19.92
N GLY A 377 -4.71 -4.04 -20.30
CA GLY A 377 -5.39 -4.95 -19.36
C GLY A 377 -6.84 -4.57 -19.04
N LEU A 378 -7.47 -5.34 -18.15
CA LEU A 378 -8.90 -5.19 -17.81
C LEU A 378 -9.28 -3.80 -17.29
N GLY A 379 -8.39 -3.16 -16.53
CA GLY A 379 -8.56 -1.83 -15.97
C GLY A 379 -7.72 -0.76 -16.65
N GLN A 380 -7.12 -1.04 -17.82
CA GLN A 380 -6.42 -0.05 -18.64
C GLN A 380 -5.29 0.68 -17.87
N LEU A 381 -4.29 -0.08 -17.40
CA LEU A 381 -3.14 0.44 -16.66
C LEU A 381 -2.22 1.25 -17.58
N THR A 382 -1.77 2.41 -17.11
CA THR A 382 -0.73 3.24 -17.74
C THR A 382 0.55 3.20 -16.93
N GLN A 383 1.65 3.71 -17.49
CA GLN A 383 2.90 3.85 -16.76
C GLN A 383 2.76 4.74 -15.51
N ASN A 384 2.02 5.85 -15.61
CA ASN A 384 1.71 6.71 -14.45
C ASN A 384 0.83 5.99 -13.42
N GLY A 385 -0.09 5.14 -13.88
CA GLY A 385 -0.90 4.28 -13.01
C GLY A 385 -0.05 3.22 -12.31
N ALA A 386 0.95 2.66 -13.00
CA ALA A 386 1.91 1.74 -12.43
C ALA A 386 2.81 2.43 -11.39
N ASP A 387 3.29 3.63 -11.66
CA ASP A 387 4.02 4.46 -10.70
C ASP A 387 3.19 4.72 -9.44
N THR A 388 1.93 5.12 -9.62
CA THR A 388 0.99 5.31 -8.51
C THR A 388 0.80 4.02 -7.70
N ALA A 389 0.64 2.88 -8.37
CA ALA A 389 0.46 1.59 -7.71
C ALA A 389 1.66 1.18 -6.85
N LEU A 390 2.88 1.33 -7.38
CA LEU A 390 4.11 0.96 -6.70
C LEU A 390 4.45 1.94 -5.56
N LEU A 391 4.19 3.24 -5.77
CA LEU A 391 4.46 4.28 -4.79
C LEU A 391 3.49 4.24 -3.59
N TRP A 392 2.18 4.14 -3.86
CA TRP A 392 1.15 4.30 -2.83
C TRP A 392 0.62 2.98 -2.27
N ASN A 393 1.19 1.84 -2.70
CA ASN A 393 0.93 0.53 -2.09
C ASN A 393 2.24 -0.22 -1.80
N PRO A 394 2.95 0.15 -0.70
CA PRO A 394 4.26 -0.42 -0.38
C PRO A 394 4.25 -1.95 -0.23
N SER A 395 3.17 -2.54 0.31
CA SER A 395 3.07 -4.00 0.44
C SER A 395 2.95 -4.70 -0.92
N PHE A 396 2.24 -4.08 -1.87
CA PHE A 396 2.20 -4.55 -3.24
C PHE A 396 3.58 -4.42 -3.92
N TYR A 397 4.26 -3.28 -3.77
CA TYR A 397 5.62 -3.09 -4.27
C TYR A 397 6.59 -4.16 -3.73
N GLN A 398 6.58 -4.40 -2.41
CA GLN A 398 7.44 -5.42 -1.78
C GLN A 398 7.18 -6.84 -2.31
N SER A 399 5.94 -7.13 -2.72
CA SER A 399 5.57 -8.42 -3.30
C SER A 399 5.90 -8.51 -4.80
N PHE A 400 5.80 -7.39 -5.53
CA PHE A 400 5.98 -7.34 -6.98
C PHE A 400 7.45 -7.18 -7.40
N CYS A 401 8.21 -6.33 -6.71
CA CYS A 401 9.61 -6.01 -7.07
C CYS A 401 10.49 -7.26 -7.22
N PRO A 402 10.44 -8.28 -6.32
CA PRO A 402 11.27 -9.48 -6.43
C PRO A 402 10.95 -10.37 -7.64
N LEU A 403 9.84 -10.11 -8.34
CA LEU A 403 9.50 -10.79 -9.60
C LEU A 403 10.28 -10.22 -10.80
N VAL A 404 10.89 -9.04 -10.64
CA VAL A 404 11.56 -8.29 -11.69
C VAL A 404 13.04 -8.05 -11.37
N LEU A 405 13.35 -7.70 -10.12
CA LEU A 405 14.66 -7.30 -9.65
C LEU A 405 15.19 -8.23 -8.56
N SER A 406 16.46 -8.03 -8.18
CA SER A 406 17.08 -8.78 -7.09
C SER A 406 16.47 -8.41 -5.74
N GLN A 407 16.45 -9.36 -4.80
CA GLN A 407 15.95 -9.12 -3.44
C GLN A 407 16.65 -7.94 -2.76
N GLN A 408 17.97 -7.80 -2.93
CA GLN A 408 18.75 -6.69 -2.37
C GLN A 408 18.26 -5.33 -2.86
N THR A 409 17.91 -5.22 -4.15
CA THR A 409 17.34 -3.97 -4.71
C THR A 409 15.95 -3.69 -4.14
N CYS A 410 15.14 -4.72 -3.93
CA CYS A 410 13.78 -4.61 -3.42
C CYS A 410 13.68 -4.38 -1.90
N GLU A 411 14.80 -4.41 -1.18
CA GLU A 411 14.87 -4.00 0.22
C GLU A 411 14.80 -2.47 0.39
N GLU A 412 15.10 -1.72 -0.67
CA GLU A 412 14.94 -0.26 -0.71
C GLU A 412 13.47 0.13 -0.97
N ASP A 413 13.05 1.25 -0.38
CA ASP A 413 11.75 1.85 -0.69
C ASP A 413 11.69 2.29 -2.16
N TYR A 414 10.53 2.15 -2.80
CA TYR A 414 10.36 2.48 -4.22
C TYR A 414 10.85 3.89 -4.59
N MET A 415 10.64 4.89 -3.73
CA MET A 415 11.08 6.27 -3.92
C MET A 415 12.60 6.47 -3.83
N SER A 416 13.31 5.53 -3.22
CA SER A 416 14.77 5.58 -3.06
C SER A 416 15.51 4.97 -4.25
N LEU A 417 14.80 4.21 -5.10
CA LEU A 417 15.37 3.65 -6.32
C LEU A 417 15.73 4.74 -7.32
N GLU A 418 16.77 4.48 -8.12
CA GLU A 418 17.13 5.33 -9.25
C GLU A 418 15.96 5.42 -10.27
N PRO A 419 15.75 6.57 -10.93
CA PRO A 419 14.62 6.77 -11.83
C PRO A 419 14.51 5.71 -12.94
N GLU A 420 15.63 5.25 -13.50
CA GLU A 420 15.64 4.21 -14.53
C GLU A 420 15.17 2.85 -13.99
N VAL A 421 15.40 2.58 -12.70
CA VAL A 421 14.95 1.36 -12.02
C VAL A 421 13.45 1.44 -11.72
N GLN A 422 12.97 2.62 -11.32
CA GLN A 422 11.52 2.87 -11.19
C GLN A 422 10.81 2.67 -12.53
N GLU A 423 11.34 3.24 -13.61
CA GLU A 423 10.79 3.11 -14.96
C GLU A 423 10.72 1.64 -15.41
N LEU A 424 11.78 0.86 -15.14
CA LEU A 424 11.81 -0.57 -15.41
C LEU A 424 10.70 -1.32 -14.66
N LEU A 425 10.49 -1.04 -13.37
CA LEU A 425 9.41 -1.66 -12.59
C LEU A 425 8.02 -1.26 -13.08
N GLN A 426 7.83 0.02 -13.43
CA GLN A 426 6.57 0.50 -14.00
C GLN A 426 6.24 -0.23 -15.30
N GLN A 427 7.21 -0.34 -16.21
CA GLN A 427 7.02 -1.05 -17.48
C GLN A 427 6.78 -2.54 -17.27
N ALA A 428 7.49 -3.17 -16.33
CA ALA A 428 7.27 -4.57 -15.98
C ALA A 428 5.85 -4.79 -15.45
N LEU A 429 5.32 -3.87 -14.64
CA LEU A 429 3.96 -3.95 -14.12
C LEU A 429 2.92 -3.78 -15.24
N VAL A 430 3.09 -2.81 -16.14
CA VAL A 430 2.23 -2.65 -17.32
C VAL A 430 2.24 -3.91 -18.18
N ASN A 431 3.41 -4.48 -18.45
CA ASN A 431 3.53 -5.72 -19.22
C ASN A 431 2.87 -6.92 -18.53
N SER A 432 2.88 -6.94 -17.18
CA SER A 432 2.27 -8.02 -16.41
C SER A 432 0.74 -8.05 -16.50
N VAL A 433 0.11 -6.95 -16.94
CA VAL A 433 -1.35 -6.88 -17.16
C VAL A 433 -1.76 -6.92 -18.63
N ASP A 434 -0.80 -6.97 -19.57
CA ASP A 434 -1.08 -7.13 -21.00
C ASP A 434 -1.36 -8.59 -21.34
N ALA A 435 -2.63 -8.98 -21.37
CA ALA A 435 -3.01 -10.33 -21.74
C ALA A 435 -2.86 -10.64 -23.23
N THR A 436 -2.45 -9.70 -24.09
CA THR A 436 -2.27 -9.95 -25.53
C THR A 436 -1.19 -11.00 -25.77
N CYS A 437 -1.50 -12.03 -26.55
CA CYS A 437 -0.58 -13.14 -26.79
C CYS A 437 -0.74 -13.69 -28.21
N ALA A 438 0.30 -13.59 -29.03
CA ALA A 438 0.24 -13.97 -30.46
C ALA A 438 -0.02 -15.47 -30.67
N ASP A 439 0.55 -16.31 -29.82
CA ASP A 439 0.51 -17.78 -29.95
C ASP A 439 -0.60 -18.44 -29.12
N CYS A 440 -1.39 -17.64 -28.39
CA CYS A 440 -2.49 -18.14 -27.57
C CYS A 440 -3.74 -18.42 -28.42
N PRO A 441 -4.56 -19.46 -28.09
CA PRO A 441 -5.72 -19.86 -28.91
C PRO A 441 -6.71 -18.72 -29.22
N LEU A 442 -6.87 -17.76 -28.32
CA LEU A 442 -7.79 -16.62 -28.47
C LEU A 442 -7.07 -15.29 -28.76
N GLY A 443 -5.75 -15.32 -28.96
CA GLY A 443 -4.92 -14.13 -28.96
C GLY A 443 -4.74 -13.51 -27.56
N ILE A 444 -5.14 -14.24 -26.49
CA ILE A 444 -5.18 -13.78 -25.10
C ILE A 444 -4.61 -14.86 -24.18
N ASP A 445 -3.71 -14.46 -23.28
CA ASP A 445 -3.21 -15.22 -22.14
C ASP A 445 -4.19 -15.07 -20.96
N LEU A 446 -4.92 -16.14 -20.66
CA LEU A 446 -5.95 -16.11 -19.62
C LEU A 446 -5.36 -16.07 -18.20
N ASP A 447 -4.18 -16.64 -17.98
CA ASP A 447 -3.53 -16.63 -16.67
C ASP A 447 -3.07 -15.21 -16.33
N ARG A 448 -2.52 -14.51 -17.32
CA ARG A 448 -2.17 -13.10 -17.18
C ARG A 448 -3.39 -12.19 -17.02
N ALA A 449 -4.46 -12.45 -17.77
CA ALA A 449 -5.73 -11.74 -17.58
C ALA A 449 -6.27 -11.93 -16.15
N ASN A 450 -6.19 -13.14 -15.60
CA ASN A 450 -6.59 -13.42 -14.22
C ASN A 450 -5.68 -12.68 -13.22
N TYR A 451 -4.35 -12.74 -13.39
CA TYR A 451 -3.41 -12.00 -12.54
C TYR A 451 -3.72 -10.50 -12.51
N SER A 452 -4.09 -9.92 -13.66
CA SER A 452 -4.40 -8.48 -13.77
C SER A 452 -5.54 -8.02 -12.85
N VAL A 453 -6.52 -8.89 -12.52
CA VAL A 453 -7.59 -8.56 -11.57
C VAL A 453 -7.03 -8.15 -10.21
N THR A 454 -6.02 -8.89 -9.74
CA THR A 454 -5.34 -8.59 -8.47
C THR A 454 -4.58 -7.27 -8.57
N VAL A 455 -3.84 -7.05 -9.66
CA VAL A 455 -3.10 -5.81 -9.89
C VAL A 455 -4.02 -4.61 -9.82
N PHE A 456 -5.15 -4.62 -10.53
CA PHE A 456 -6.08 -3.48 -10.53
C PHE A 456 -6.74 -3.21 -9.19
N ALA A 457 -6.98 -4.23 -8.37
CA ALA A 457 -7.43 -4.01 -6.98
C ALA A 457 -6.35 -3.31 -6.15
N HIS A 458 -5.09 -3.72 -6.27
CA HIS A 458 -3.96 -3.05 -5.60
C HIS A 458 -3.71 -1.64 -6.13
N THR A 459 -3.93 -1.39 -7.43
CA THR A 459 -3.90 -0.05 -8.03
C THR A 459 -5.01 0.83 -7.48
N LEU A 460 -6.23 0.32 -7.28
CA LEU A 460 -7.31 1.07 -6.63
C LEU A 460 -6.98 1.39 -5.16
N MET A 461 -6.39 0.46 -4.42
CA MET A 461 -5.91 0.72 -3.07
C MET A 461 -4.86 1.84 -3.04
N ALA A 462 -3.89 1.82 -3.96
CA ALA A 462 -2.90 2.89 -4.11
C ALA A 462 -3.55 4.25 -4.40
N ASN A 463 -4.50 4.28 -5.34
CA ASN A 463 -5.25 5.50 -5.68
C ASN A 463 -6.05 6.02 -4.49
N CYS A 464 -6.58 5.13 -3.67
CA CYS A 464 -7.31 5.48 -2.46
C CYS A 464 -6.39 6.07 -1.38
N GLN A 465 -5.18 5.52 -1.20
CA GLN A 465 -4.15 6.10 -0.33
C GLN A 465 -3.75 7.50 -0.80
N GLN A 466 -3.44 7.63 -2.10
CA GLN A 466 -3.05 8.91 -2.67
C GLN A 466 -4.18 9.94 -2.53
N ALA A 467 -5.43 9.57 -2.83
CA ALA A 467 -6.57 10.46 -2.71
C ALA A 467 -6.80 10.91 -1.26
N SER A 468 -6.58 10.03 -0.26
CA SER A 468 -6.61 10.42 1.17
C SER A 468 -5.54 11.46 1.47
N GLN A 469 -4.31 11.24 1.00
CA GLN A 469 -3.20 12.16 1.18
C GLN A 469 -3.46 13.51 0.50
N VAL A 470 -4.07 13.51 -0.69
CA VAL A 470 -4.49 14.73 -1.39
C VAL A 470 -5.52 15.49 -0.55
N VAL A 471 -6.55 14.81 -0.04
CA VAL A 471 -7.53 15.45 0.86
C VAL A 471 -6.83 16.07 2.05
N TRP A 472 -5.94 15.35 2.74
CA TRP A 472 -5.19 15.89 3.88
C TRP A 472 -4.37 17.13 3.49
N ASN A 473 -3.60 17.06 2.40
CA ASN A 473 -2.76 18.16 1.93
C ASN A 473 -3.55 19.44 1.65
N TYR A 474 -4.72 19.31 1.01
CA TYR A 474 -5.49 20.44 0.48
C TYR A 474 -6.67 20.88 1.36
N SER A 475 -6.91 20.21 2.49
CA SER A 475 -7.99 20.54 3.45
C SER A 475 -7.50 21.16 4.76
N GLY A 476 -6.28 21.71 4.77
CA GLY A 476 -5.66 22.25 5.98
C GLY A 476 -5.18 21.17 6.94
N ARG A 477 -4.72 20.02 6.41
CA ARG A 477 -4.18 18.88 7.17
C ARG A 477 -5.19 18.25 8.14
N LYS A 478 -6.47 18.34 7.78
CA LYS A 478 -7.53 17.62 8.47
C LYS A 478 -7.62 16.21 7.92
N MET A 479 -7.85 15.26 8.80
CA MET A 479 -8.13 13.88 8.40
C MET A 479 -9.51 13.83 7.74
N PRO A 480 -9.77 12.91 6.78
CA PRO A 480 -11.04 12.92 6.05
C PRO A 480 -12.28 12.75 6.92
N ASP A 481 -12.18 12.04 8.04
CA ASP A 481 -13.24 11.89 9.06
C ASP A 481 -13.62 13.22 9.76
N GLN A 482 -12.73 14.21 9.72
CA GLN A 482 -12.95 15.57 10.23
C GLN A 482 -13.61 16.51 9.21
N LEU A 483 -13.84 16.03 7.98
CA LEU A 483 -14.29 16.83 6.82
C LEU A 483 -15.70 16.46 6.33
N ASP A 484 -16.41 15.63 7.09
CA ASP A 484 -17.76 15.12 6.76
C ASP A 484 -17.83 14.46 5.37
N ILE A 485 -16.71 13.92 4.90
CA ILE A 485 -16.61 13.14 3.66
C ILE A 485 -17.26 11.79 3.92
N THR A 486 -18.22 11.41 3.07
CA THR A 486 -18.91 10.13 3.21
C THR A 486 -18.05 8.99 2.64
N PHE A 487 -18.39 7.75 3.02
CA PHE A 487 -17.79 6.56 2.41
C PHE A 487 -17.97 6.52 0.88
N GLU A 488 -19.09 7.04 0.39
CA GLU A 488 -19.35 7.10 -1.04
C GLU A 488 -18.48 8.16 -1.73
N ASP A 489 -18.38 9.36 -1.15
CA ASP A 489 -17.52 10.44 -1.66
C ASP A 489 -16.04 10.01 -1.70
N MET A 490 -15.58 9.29 -0.68
CA MET A 490 -14.24 8.70 -0.64
C MET A 490 -13.95 7.85 -1.90
N TRP A 491 -14.85 6.93 -2.25
CA TRP A 491 -14.66 6.09 -3.44
C TRP A 491 -14.79 6.89 -4.73
N LYS A 492 -15.69 7.89 -4.79
CA LYS A 492 -15.78 8.78 -5.96
C LYS A 492 -14.50 9.60 -6.16
N PHE A 493 -13.89 10.12 -5.08
CA PHE A 493 -12.60 10.80 -5.14
C PHE A 493 -11.46 9.84 -5.52
N THR A 494 -11.49 8.61 -5.03
CA THR A 494 -10.56 7.55 -5.45
C THR A 494 -10.65 7.28 -6.95
N LEU A 495 -11.86 7.23 -7.51
CA LEU A 495 -12.08 7.02 -8.94
C LEU A 495 -11.65 8.25 -9.79
N VAL A 496 -11.80 9.47 -9.29
CA VAL A 496 -11.19 10.66 -9.94
C VAL A 496 -9.67 10.52 -9.97
N ASN A 497 -9.07 10.11 -8.85
CA ASN A 497 -7.62 9.91 -8.77
C ASN A 497 -7.16 8.83 -9.76
N TYR A 498 -7.89 7.71 -9.84
CA TYR A 498 -7.61 6.62 -10.77
C TYR A 498 -7.67 7.07 -12.24
N ASN A 499 -8.73 7.79 -12.62
CA ASN A 499 -8.99 8.13 -14.02
C ASN A 499 -8.26 9.40 -14.51
N ALA A 500 -8.17 10.42 -13.66
CA ALA A 500 -7.67 11.75 -14.02
C ALA A 500 -6.41 12.18 -13.23
N GLY A 501 -5.98 11.37 -12.26
CA GLY A 501 -4.79 11.63 -11.46
C GLY A 501 -5.01 12.56 -10.27
N GLY A 502 -4.08 12.48 -9.31
CA GLY A 502 -4.14 13.27 -8.07
C GLY A 502 -4.04 14.78 -8.25
N GLY A 503 -3.43 15.25 -9.34
CA GLY A 503 -3.42 16.68 -9.68
C GLY A 503 -4.82 17.24 -9.95
N CYS A 504 -5.62 16.53 -10.74
CA CYS A 504 -7.01 16.92 -11.02
C CYS A 504 -7.86 16.95 -9.74
N LEU A 505 -7.69 15.96 -8.86
CA LEU A 505 -8.39 15.91 -7.58
C LEU A 505 -7.92 17.04 -6.63
N ALA A 506 -6.61 17.29 -6.56
CA ALA A 506 -6.01 18.34 -5.74
C ALA A 506 -6.53 19.73 -6.12
N ASP A 507 -6.52 20.07 -7.40
CA ASP A 507 -6.98 21.37 -7.90
C ASP A 507 -8.48 21.58 -7.63
N ALA A 508 -9.28 20.53 -7.77
CA ALA A 508 -10.71 20.60 -7.46
C ALA A 508 -10.97 20.77 -5.96
N LEU A 509 -10.24 20.04 -5.10
CA LEU A 509 -10.35 20.15 -3.65
C LEU A 509 -9.91 21.53 -3.15
N GLN A 510 -8.78 22.05 -3.64
CA GLN A 510 -8.30 23.38 -3.28
C GLN A 510 -9.37 24.44 -3.59
N GLN A 511 -9.95 24.41 -4.79
CA GLN A 511 -11.03 25.33 -5.15
C GLN A 511 -12.26 25.17 -4.26
N THR A 512 -12.64 23.93 -3.93
CA THR A 512 -13.79 23.66 -3.05
C THR A 512 -13.58 24.23 -1.65
N VAL A 513 -12.38 24.05 -1.08
CA VAL A 513 -11.96 24.60 0.22
C VAL A 513 -11.93 26.14 0.18
N ASP A 514 -11.39 26.74 -0.88
CA ASP A 514 -11.34 28.20 -1.05
C ASP A 514 -12.75 28.82 -1.11
N LYS A 515 -13.71 28.09 -1.69
CA LYS A 515 -15.13 28.46 -1.72
C LYS A 515 -15.86 28.18 -0.41
N LYS A 516 -15.22 27.51 0.55
CA LYS A 516 -15.76 27.19 1.88
C LYS A 516 -17.05 26.39 1.82
N VAL A 517 -17.16 25.48 0.85
CA VAL A 517 -18.28 24.54 0.74
C VAL A 517 -17.83 23.15 1.20
N ALA A 518 -18.79 22.30 1.57
CA ALA A 518 -18.51 20.95 2.05
C ALA A 518 -17.83 20.10 0.97
N LEU A 519 -16.91 19.21 1.36
CA LEU A 519 -16.16 18.34 0.47
C LEU A 519 -16.96 17.10 0.04
N THR A 520 -18.16 17.31 -0.52
CA THR A 520 -18.97 16.24 -1.10
C THR A 520 -18.66 16.08 -2.59
N TRP A 521 -19.01 14.94 -3.18
CA TRP A 521 -18.88 14.69 -4.61
C TRP A 521 -19.55 15.79 -5.46
N GLU A 522 -20.77 16.20 -5.08
CA GLU A 522 -21.55 17.19 -5.82
C GLU A 522 -20.83 18.54 -5.88
N ASN A 523 -20.11 18.91 -4.82
CA ASN A 523 -19.38 20.17 -4.78
C ASN A 523 -18.02 20.06 -5.46
N VAL A 524 -17.23 19.03 -5.14
CA VAL A 524 -15.88 18.85 -5.69
C VAL A 524 -15.89 18.64 -7.21
N SER A 525 -16.85 17.87 -7.73
CA SER A 525 -16.95 17.60 -9.18
C SER A 525 -17.20 18.87 -10.00
N GLN A 526 -17.84 19.91 -9.44
CA GLN A 526 -18.07 21.18 -10.14
C GLN A 526 -16.77 21.96 -10.39
N TYR A 527 -15.74 21.71 -9.58
CA TYR A 527 -14.47 22.43 -9.65
C TYR A 527 -13.37 21.68 -10.40
N LEU A 528 -13.68 20.52 -10.99
CA LEU A 528 -12.76 19.83 -11.90
C LEU A 528 -12.44 20.74 -13.10
N ALA A 529 -11.14 20.96 -13.32
CA ALA A 529 -10.63 21.71 -14.45
C ALA A 529 -11.13 21.11 -15.78
N PRO A 530 -11.26 21.89 -16.87
CA PRO A 530 -11.82 21.41 -18.14
C PRO A 530 -11.22 20.10 -18.66
N ALA A 531 -9.91 19.91 -18.52
CA ALA A 531 -9.21 18.69 -18.92
C ALA A 531 -9.56 17.45 -18.08
N CYS A 532 -10.03 17.66 -16.84
CA CYS A 532 -10.37 16.60 -15.88
C CYS A 532 -11.86 16.24 -15.87
N ARG A 533 -12.72 16.98 -16.59
CA ARG A 533 -14.19 16.83 -16.51
C ARG A 533 -14.71 15.49 -17.04
N SER A 534 -13.94 14.80 -17.87
CA SER A 534 -14.27 13.43 -18.29
C SER A 534 -14.39 12.48 -17.09
N ALA A 535 -13.68 12.74 -15.99
CA ALA A 535 -13.77 11.96 -14.76
C ALA A 535 -15.17 11.98 -14.15
N ILE A 536 -15.96 13.04 -14.34
CA ILE A 536 -17.34 13.10 -13.81
C ILE A 536 -18.19 12.00 -14.45
N ARG A 537 -18.12 11.88 -15.78
CA ARG A 537 -18.83 10.83 -16.51
C ARG A 537 -18.28 9.46 -16.12
N TYR A 538 -16.97 9.32 -16.01
CA TYR A 538 -16.32 8.07 -15.59
C TYR A 538 -16.83 7.58 -14.22
N VAL A 539 -16.84 8.45 -13.21
CA VAL A 539 -17.35 8.13 -11.87
C VAL A 539 -18.83 7.77 -11.92
N ASN A 540 -19.65 8.51 -12.67
CA ASN A 540 -21.07 8.22 -12.80
C ASN A 540 -21.32 6.87 -13.50
N ASP A 541 -20.58 6.55 -14.57
CA ASP A 541 -20.71 5.28 -15.30
C ASP A 541 -20.37 4.06 -14.40
N ILE A 542 -19.54 4.24 -13.36
CA ILE A 542 -19.16 3.18 -12.41
C ILE A 542 -20.13 3.12 -11.21
N SER A 543 -20.67 4.25 -10.78
CA SER A 543 -21.46 4.37 -9.55
C SER A 543 -22.98 4.26 -9.73
N GLN A 544 -23.47 4.24 -10.97
CA GLN A 544 -24.90 4.25 -11.29
C GLN A 544 -25.40 2.95 -11.92
#